data_AF-A0A6G3X3X2-F1
#
_entry.id   AF-A0A6G3X3X2-F1
#
_cell.length_a   1.000
_cell.length_b   1.000
_cell.length_c   1.000
_cell.angle_alpha   90.00
_cell.angle_beta   90.00
_cell.angle_gamma   90.00
#
_symmetry.space_group_name_H-M   'P 1'
#
loop_
_entity.id
_entity.type
_entity.pdbx_description
1 polymer ?
#
loop_
_entity_poly.entity_id
_entity_poly.type
_entity_poly.pdbx_seq_one_letter_code
_entity_poly.pdbx_strand_id
1 'polypeptide(L)'
;MKKLSARRRHPLAAVVVLLLALAATGGLYAAFAPAGKAQADETAQSLAIEEGKKLYAVGCASCHGTGGQGTTDGPSLVGVGSAAVDFQVGTGRMPAQQPGAQVPKKKVIYTQAEIDQLAAYVASLGAGPITPTDKQVDPAGADVANGGELFRTNCAQCHNFTGKGGALTEGKYAPDLEGVSPKHIYEAMQ
;
A
#
# COMPACT_ATOMS: atom_id res chain seq x y z
N MET A 1 17.08 28.18 -60.06
CA MET A 1 17.43 28.04 -58.61
C MET A 1 16.80 29.10 -57.67
N LYS A 2 16.13 30.17 -58.15
CA LYS A 2 15.56 31.24 -57.28
C LYS A 2 14.27 30.89 -56.49
N LYS A 3 13.53 29.84 -56.86
CA LYS A 3 12.20 29.53 -56.26
C LYS A 3 12.27 28.99 -54.81
N LEU A 4 13.38 28.35 -54.43
CA LEU A 4 13.59 27.82 -53.07
C LEU A 4 13.87 28.94 -52.05
N SER A 5 14.48 30.05 -52.49
CA SER A 5 14.82 31.20 -51.64
C SER A 5 13.60 32.01 -51.20
N ALA A 6 12.56 32.11 -52.03
CA ALA A 6 11.35 32.87 -51.71
C ALA A 6 10.48 32.16 -50.65
N ARG A 7 10.44 30.81 -50.68
CA ARG A 7 9.70 30.00 -49.69
C ARG A 7 10.36 29.96 -48.31
N ARG A 8 11.68 30.17 -48.21
CA ARG A 8 12.41 30.22 -46.92
C ARG A 8 12.00 31.38 -46.00
N ARG A 9 11.39 32.44 -46.55
CA ARG A 9 10.99 33.65 -45.80
C ARG A 9 9.50 33.67 -45.44
N HIS A 10 8.76 32.60 -45.76
CA HIS A 10 7.33 32.51 -45.48
C HIS A 10 7.09 32.05 -44.03
N PRO A 11 6.21 32.69 -43.25
CA PRO A 11 6.03 32.38 -41.82
C PRO A 11 5.62 30.92 -41.57
N LEU A 12 4.91 30.30 -42.52
CA LEU A 12 4.54 28.88 -42.45
C LEU A 12 5.74 27.91 -42.51
N ALA A 13 6.90 28.32 -43.03
CA ALA A 13 8.08 27.47 -43.08
C ALA A 13 8.63 27.17 -41.68
N ALA A 14 8.53 28.13 -40.75
CA ALA A 14 8.93 27.93 -39.35
C ALA A 14 8.01 26.94 -38.63
N VAL A 15 6.69 27.01 -38.88
CA VAL A 15 5.71 26.08 -38.31
C VAL A 15 5.94 24.65 -38.80
N VAL A 16 6.19 24.46 -40.10
CA VAL A 16 6.45 23.14 -40.68
C VAL A 16 7.76 22.54 -40.13
N VAL A 17 8.81 23.33 -39.98
CA VAL A 17 10.08 22.87 -39.39
C VAL A 17 9.88 22.50 -37.91
N LEU A 18 9.11 23.29 -37.16
CA LEU A 18 8.82 23.00 -35.75
C LEU A 18 8.02 21.69 -35.60
N LEU A 19 7.01 21.47 -36.45
CA LEU A 19 6.22 20.24 -36.45
C LEU A 19 7.05 19.01 -36.83
N LEU A 20 7.93 19.15 -37.84
CA LEU A 20 8.86 18.07 -38.21
C LEU A 20 9.87 17.77 -37.10
N ALA A 21 10.37 18.80 -36.42
CA ALA A 21 11.26 18.63 -35.27
C ALA A 21 10.55 17.93 -34.11
N LEU A 22 9.34 18.37 -33.74
CA LEU A 22 8.53 17.73 -32.69
C LEU A 22 8.21 16.27 -33.03
N ALA A 23 7.84 15.99 -34.29
CA ALA A 23 7.55 14.64 -34.76
C ALA A 23 8.80 13.76 -34.73
N ALA A 24 9.96 14.28 -35.14
CA ALA A 24 11.22 13.56 -35.10
C ALA A 24 11.66 13.26 -33.65
N THR A 25 11.59 14.25 -32.75
CA THR A 25 11.94 14.05 -31.34
C THR A 25 10.94 13.13 -30.63
N GLY A 26 9.65 13.26 -30.92
CA GLY A 26 8.61 12.38 -30.38
C GLY A 26 8.73 10.94 -30.89
N GLY A 27 9.02 10.77 -32.19
CA GLY A 27 9.25 9.45 -32.79
C GLY A 27 10.50 8.76 -32.28
N LEU A 28 11.61 9.50 -32.13
CA LEU A 28 12.83 8.99 -31.51
C LEU A 28 12.59 8.61 -30.04
N TYR A 29 11.91 9.46 -29.27
CA TYR A 29 11.58 9.15 -27.88
C TYR A 29 10.71 7.89 -27.78
N ALA A 30 9.67 7.75 -28.60
CA ALA A 30 8.81 6.56 -28.60
C ALA A 30 9.56 5.27 -28.98
N ALA A 31 10.52 5.35 -29.93
CA ALA A 31 11.32 4.19 -30.35
C ALA A 31 12.35 3.75 -29.30
N PHE A 32 12.85 4.67 -28.48
CA PHE A 32 13.88 4.40 -27.48
C PHE A 32 13.37 4.43 -26.03
N ALA A 33 12.09 4.73 -25.81
CA ALA A 33 11.48 4.70 -24.49
C ALA A 33 11.45 3.26 -23.96
N PRO A 34 11.83 3.03 -22.69
CA PRO A 34 11.83 1.70 -22.10
C PRO A 34 10.39 1.23 -21.84
N ALA A 35 9.80 0.52 -22.81
CA ALA A 35 8.46 -0.07 -22.68
C ALA A 35 8.41 -1.29 -21.71
N GLY A 36 9.56 -1.94 -21.45
CA GLY A 36 9.59 -3.23 -20.78
C GLY A 36 9.34 -3.23 -19.26
N LYS A 37 9.50 -2.10 -18.57
CA LYS A 37 9.35 -2.08 -17.09
C LYS A 37 7.90 -1.93 -16.63
N ALA A 38 7.11 -1.07 -17.29
CA ALA A 38 5.73 -0.84 -16.92
C ALA A 38 4.83 -2.08 -17.18
N GLN A 39 5.03 -2.75 -18.32
CA GLN A 39 4.20 -3.89 -18.70
C GLN A 39 4.45 -5.14 -17.83
N ALA A 40 5.69 -5.35 -17.38
CA ALA A 40 6.03 -6.44 -16.45
C ALA A 40 5.44 -6.20 -15.05
N ASP A 41 5.44 -4.95 -14.59
CA ASP A 41 4.90 -4.55 -13.29
C ASP A 41 3.36 -4.70 -13.25
N GLU A 42 2.66 -4.26 -14.31
CA GLU A 42 1.21 -4.45 -14.46
C GLU A 42 0.82 -5.94 -14.48
N THR A 43 1.60 -6.77 -15.19
CA THR A 43 1.34 -8.21 -15.25
C THR A 43 1.55 -8.85 -13.87
N ALA A 44 2.65 -8.53 -13.19
CA ALA A 44 2.91 -9.04 -11.85
C ALA A 44 1.84 -8.60 -10.83
N GLN A 45 1.40 -7.35 -10.89
CA GLN A 45 0.33 -6.81 -10.04
C GLN A 45 -1.01 -7.51 -10.32
N SER A 46 -1.36 -7.74 -11.59
CA SER A 46 -2.58 -8.46 -11.94
C SER A 46 -2.58 -9.89 -11.40
N LEU A 47 -1.46 -10.60 -11.50
CA LEU A 47 -1.31 -11.96 -10.95
C LEU A 47 -1.43 -11.97 -9.43
N ALA A 48 -0.81 -10.99 -8.74
CA ALA A 48 -0.91 -10.87 -7.29
C ALA A 48 -2.37 -10.63 -6.82
N ILE A 49 -3.12 -9.79 -7.54
CA ILE A 49 -4.54 -9.53 -7.28
C ILE A 49 -5.38 -10.79 -7.50
N GLU A 50 -5.13 -11.54 -8.58
CA GLU A 50 -5.87 -12.78 -8.87
C GLU A 50 -5.62 -13.86 -7.82
N GLU A 51 -4.37 -14.10 -7.41
CA GLU A 51 -4.07 -15.07 -6.35
C GLU A 51 -4.61 -14.61 -4.99
N GLY A 52 -4.48 -13.31 -4.70
CA GLY A 52 -5.06 -12.70 -3.50
C GLY A 52 -6.57 -12.89 -3.42
N LYS A 53 -7.28 -12.77 -4.54
CA LYS A 53 -8.73 -13.00 -4.63
C LYS A 53 -9.11 -14.44 -4.28
N LYS A 54 -8.30 -15.43 -4.69
CA LYS A 54 -8.54 -16.84 -4.35
C LYS A 54 -8.37 -17.10 -2.86
N LEU A 55 -7.29 -16.59 -2.26
CA LEU A 55 -7.05 -16.67 -0.82
C LEU A 55 -8.19 -15.99 -0.04
N TYR A 56 -8.59 -14.80 -0.47
CA TYR A 56 -9.66 -14.02 0.12
C TYR A 56 -11.01 -14.77 0.11
N ALA A 57 -11.34 -15.42 -1.02
CA ALA A 57 -12.58 -16.18 -1.17
C ALA A 57 -12.70 -17.31 -0.14
N VAL A 58 -11.58 -17.91 0.27
CA VAL A 58 -11.55 -19.01 1.24
C VAL A 58 -11.45 -18.50 2.68
N GLY A 59 -10.64 -17.48 2.94
CA GLY A 59 -10.29 -17.07 4.31
C GLY A 59 -11.06 -15.87 4.86
N CYS A 60 -11.69 -15.05 4.02
CA CYS A 60 -12.17 -13.72 4.42
C CYS A 60 -13.63 -13.45 4.00
N ALA A 61 -14.06 -13.99 2.86
CA ALA A 61 -15.33 -13.62 2.23
C ALA A 61 -16.58 -13.95 3.05
N SER A 62 -16.53 -14.93 3.97
CA SER A 62 -17.66 -15.27 4.84
C SER A 62 -18.05 -14.14 5.78
N CYS A 63 -17.07 -13.40 6.32
CA CYS A 63 -17.30 -12.28 7.22
C CYS A 63 -17.25 -10.92 6.50
N HIS A 64 -16.41 -10.79 5.47
CA HIS A 64 -16.20 -9.50 4.79
C HIS A 64 -16.96 -9.36 3.46
N GLY A 65 -17.74 -10.37 3.07
CA GLY A 65 -18.45 -10.41 1.80
C GLY A 65 -17.53 -10.75 0.63
N THR A 66 -18.09 -11.26 -0.47
CA THR A 66 -17.33 -11.74 -1.63
C THR A 66 -16.52 -10.65 -2.34
N GLY A 67 -16.96 -9.39 -2.27
CA GLY A 67 -16.28 -8.22 -2.83
C GLY A 67 -15.72 -7.26 -1.77
N GLY A 68 -15.62 -7.68 -0.50
CA GLY A 68 -15.11 -6.84 0.58
C GLY A 68 -16.09 -5.78 1.09
N GLN A 69 -17.37 -5.84 0.69
CA GLN A 69 -18.40 -4.88 1.09
C GLN A 69 -18.81 -4.96 2.58
N GLY A 70 -18.36 -5.99 3.30
CA GLY A 70 -18.76 -6.27 4.68
C GLY A 70 -20.06 -7.05 4.79
N THR A 71 -20.28 -7.64 5.97
CA THR A 71 -21.54 -8.29 6.38
C THR A 71 -21.87 -7.88 7.83
N THR A 72 -22.86 -8.52 8.46
CA THR A 72 -23.10 -8.38 9.90
C THR A 72 -21.96 -8.94 10.76
N ASP A 73 -21.18 -9.86 10.20
CA ASP A 73 -20.14 -10.61 10.93
C ASP A 73 -18.74 -10.02 10.73
N GLY A 74 -18.58 -9.08 9.79
CA GLY A 74 -17.31 -8.41 9.53
C GLY A 74 -17.48 -7.07 8.79
N PRO A 75 -16.65 -6.07 9.09
CA PRO A 75 -16.74 -4.76 8.46
C PRO A 75 -16.39 -4.80 6.97
N SER A 76 -16.71 -3.73 6.26
CA SER A 76 -16.19 -3.51 4.90
C SER A 76 -14.66 -3.41 4.91
N LEU A 77 -14.03 -3.98 3.88
CA LEU A 77 -12.61 -3.87 3.59
C LEU A 77 -12.32 -2.93 2.41
N VAL A 78 -13.37 -2.32 1.83
CA VAL A 78 -13.18 -1.31 0.78
C VAL A 78 -12.49 -0.08 1.38
N GLY A 79 -11.33 0.28 0.85
CA GLY A 79 -10.58 1.48 1.24
C GLY A 79 -9.73 1.36 2.50
N VAL A 80 -9.66 0.17 3.14
CA VAL A 80 -8.75 -0.05 4.28
C VAL A 80 -7.28 -0.09 3.87
N GLY A 81 -7.01 -0.37 2.58
CA GLY A 81 -5.67 -0.39 1.99
C GLY A 81 -4.85 -1.64 2.30
N SER A 82 -3.68 -1.75 1.67
CA SER A 82 -2.77 -2.89 1.83
C SER A 82 -2.06 -2.90 3.19
N ALA A 83 -1.77 -1.73 3.77
CA ALA A 83 -1.15 -1.63 5.10
C ALA A 83 -1.99 -2.30 6.19
N ALA A 84 -3.31 -2.12 6.16
CA ALA A 84 -4.20 -2.76 7.13
C ALA A 84 -4.17 -4.29 7.01
N VAL A 85 -4.06 -4.82 5.79
CA VAL A 85 -4.01 -6.27 5.55
C VAL A 85 -2.66 -6.84 6.01
N ASP A 86 -1.55 -6.21 5.65
CA ASP A 86 -0.22 -6.62 6.10
C ASP A 86 -0.13 -6.61 7.63
N PHE A 87 -0.62 -5.55 8.29
CA PHE A 87 -0.66 -5.49 9.74
C PHE A 87 -1.56 -6.57 10.35
N GLN A 88 -2.83 -6.65 9.94
CA GLN A 88 -3.80 -7.54 10.60
C GLN A 88 -3.46 -9.01 10.37
N VAL A 89 -3.06 -9.38 9.14
CA VAL A 89 -2.73 -10.76 8.78
C VAL A 89 -1.30 -11.12 9.17
N GLY A 90 -0.33 -10.23 8.94
CA GLY A 90 1.09 -10.41 9.30
C GLY A 90 1.36 -10.41 10.80
N THR A 91 0.49 -9.79 11.60
CA THR A 91 0.50 -9.98 13.06
C THR A 91 -0.32 -11.19 13.52
N GLY A 92 -1.05 -11.85 12.63
CA GLY A 92 -1.86 -13.04 12.94
C GLY A 92 -3.13 -12.73 13.72
N ARG A 93 -3.61 -11.48 13.71
CA ARG A 93 -4.93 -11.13 14.26
C ARG A 93 -6.01 -11.65 13.31
N MET A 94 -5.88 -11.32 12.03
CA MET A 94 -6.72 -11.87 10.98
C MET A 94 -6.05 -13.10 10.32
N PRO A 95 -6.85 -14.10 9.89
CA PRO A 95 -8.30 -14.21 10.05
C PRO A 95 -8.71 -14.49 11.51
N ALA A 96 -9.79 -13.84 11.95
CA ALA A 96 -10.40 -14.06 13.25
C ALA A 96 -11.20 -15.37 13.27
N GLN A 97 -11.17 -16.09 14.39
CA GLN A 97 -12.04 -17.28 14.56
C GLN A 97 -13.47 -16.89 14.92
N GLN A 98 -13.63 -15.82 15.69
CA GLN A 98 -14.91 -15.27 16.11
C GLN A 98 -14.76 -13.77 16.43
N PRO A 99 -15.83 -12.97 16.27
CA PRO A 99 -15.86 -11.61 16.78
C PRO A 99 -15.69 -11.56 18.31
N GLY A 100 -15.20 -10.43 18.82
CA GLY A 100 -15.01 -10.22 20.25
C GLY A 100 -14.59 -8.79 20.53
N ALA A 101 -14.35 -8.47 21.81
CA ALA A 101 -13.91 -7.14 22.23
C ALA A 101 -12.68 -6.66 21.46
N GLN A 102 -11.72 -7.54 21.23
CA GLN A 102 -10.61 -7.36 20.29
C GLN A 102 -10.07 -8.71 19.82
N VAL A 103 -9.47 -8.73 18.63
CA VAL A 103 -8.87 -9.95 18.09
C VAL A 103 -7.42 -10.07 18.59
N PRO A 104 -7.09 -11.11 19.39
CA PRO A 104 -5.73 -11.27 19.90
C PRO A 104 -4.76 -11.71 18.81
N LYS A 105 -3.47 -11.45 19.03
CA LYS A 105 -2.38 -11.99 18.22
C LYS A 105 -2.41 -13.52 18.28
N LYS A 106 -2.32 -14.19 17.13
CA LYS A 106 -2.18 -15.65 17.03
C LYS A 106 -0.98 -15.99 16.14
N LYS A 107 -0.73 -17.29 15.98
CA LYS A 107 0.23 -17.77 14.99
C LYS A 107 -0.22 -17.34 13.60
N VAL A 108 0.68 -16.71 12.85
CA VAL A 108 0.45 -16.36 11.44
C VAL A 108 0.34 -17.65 10.64
N ILE A 109 -0.72 -17.75 9.82
CA ILE A 109 -1.02 -18.95 9.01
C ILE A 109 -0.73 -18.77 7.52
N TYR A 110 -0.54 -17.53 7.07
CA TYR A 110 -0.16 -17.18 5.70
C TYR A 110 1.33 -16.86 5.63
N THR A 111 1.96 -17.19 4.53
CA THR A 111 3.30 -16.72 4.18
C THR A 111 3.27 -15.23 3.84
N GLN A 112 4.42 -14.56 3.89
CA GLN A 112 4.48 -13.14 3.50
C GLN A 112 4.01 -12.92 2.05
N ALA A 113 4.35 -13.83 1.13
CA ALA A 113 3.88 -13.74 -0.26
C ALA A 113 2.35 -13.82 -0.39
N GLU A 114 1.70 -14.67 0.40
CA GLU A 114 0.23 -14.76 0.44
C GLU A 114 -0.39 -13.52 1.09
N ILE A 115 0.26 -12.94 2.10
CA ILE A 115 -0.16 -11.67 2.72
C ILE A 115 -0.08 -10.54 1.69
N ASP A 116 1.01 -10.44 0.94
CA ASP A 116 1.20 -9.43 -0.10
C ASP A 116 0.14 -9.57 -1.20
N GLN A 117 -0.21 -10.80 -1.59
CA GLN A 117 -1.29 -11.09 -2.54
C GLN A 117 -2.66 -10.66 -1.99
N LEU A 118 -2.98 -11.04 -0.75
CA LEU A 118 -4.21 -10.60 -0.08
C LEU A 118 -4.29 -9.07 0.01
N ALA A 119 -3.18 -8.42 0.36
CA ALA A 119 -3.08 -6.98 0.48
C ALA A 119 -3.26 -6.28 -0.87
N ALA A 120 -2.68 -6.83 -1.95
CA ALA A 120 -2.88 -6.35 -3.32
C ALA A 120 -4.35 -6.47 -3.75
N TYR A 121 -5.00 -7.60 -3.46
CA TYR A 121 -6.43 -7.77 -3.77
C TYR A 121 -7.29 -6.75 -3.01
N VAL A 122 -7.11 -6.59 -1.70
CA VAL A 122 -7.91 -5.63 -0.91
C VAL A 122 -7.65 -4.18 -1.33
N ALA A 123 -6.40 -3.83 -1.64
CA ALA A 123 -6.07 -2.50 -2.19
C ALA A 123 -6.72 -2.24 -3.56
N SER A 124 -7.02 -3.28 -4.34
CA SER A 124 -7.75 -3.15 -5.62
C SER A 124 -9.24 -2.81 -5.42
N LEU A 125 -9.81 -3.03 -4.24
CA LEU A 125 -11.23 -2.77 -3.94
C LEU A 125 -11.50 -1.28 -3.68
N GLY A 126 -10.49 -0.50 -3.30
CA GLY A 126 -10.63 0.94 -3.07
C GLY A 126 -9.34 1.59 -2.56
N ALA A 127 -9.23 2.90 -2.73
CA ALA A 127 -8.07 3.66 -2.27
C ALA A 127 -7.97 3.65 -0.75
N GLY A 128 -6.76 3.38 -0.24
CA GLY A 128 -6.46 3.34 1.19
C GLY A 128 -4.96 3.38 1.45
N PRO A 129 -4.54 3.38 2.73
CA PRO A 129 -3.12 3.35 3.11
C PRO A 129 -2.38 2.16 2.50
N ILE A 130 -1.23 2.43 1.88
CA ILE A 130 -0.40 1.40 1.28
C ILE A 130 0.66 0.89 2.26
N THR A 131 1.01 -0.39 2.17
CA THR A 131 2.14 -1.00 2.88
C THR A 131 3.39 -0.13 2.68
N PRO A 132 4.06 0.33 3.75
CA PRO A 132 5.20 1.22 3.64
C PRO A 132 6.41 0.48 3.07
N THR A 133 7.25 1.22 2.35
CA THR A 133 8.54 0.71 1.89
C THR A 133 9.55 0.61 3.04
N ASP A 134 10.54 -0.27 2.91
CA ASP A 134 11.59 -0.45 3.93
C ASP A 134 12.28 0.88 4.30
N LYS A 135 12.44 1.79 3.33
CA LYS A 135 13.05 3.11 3.55
C LYS A 135 12.18 4.03 4.41
N GLN A 136 10.86 3.88 4.38
CA GLN A 136 9.95 4.71 5.18
C GLN A 136 9.94 4.30 6.65
N VAL A 137 10.31 3.05 6.94
CA VAL A 137 10.26 2.46 8.28
C VAL A 137 11.63 2.12 8.83
N ASP A 138 12.70 2.51 8.13
CA ASP A 138 14.08 2.35 8.60
C ASP A 138 14.33 3.27 9.79
N PRO A 139 14.62 2.74 10.99
CA PRO A 139 14.92 3.56 12.15
C PRO A 139 16.32 4.20 12.09
N ALA A 140 17.16 3.85 11.09
CA ALA A 140 18.50 4.40 10.97
C ALA A 140 18.46 5.92 10.76
N GLY A 141 19.09 6.65 11.69
CA GLY A 141 19.11 8.12 11.67
C GLY A 141 17.85 8.78 12.21
N ALA A 142 16.92 8.03 12.80
CA ALA A 142 15.75 8.59 13.46
C ALA A 142 16.12 9.37 14.73
N ASP A 143 15.40 10.47 14.99
CA ASP A 143 15.51 11.21 16.24
C ASP A 143 14.71 10.52 17.35
N VAL A 144 15.41 9.69 18.13
CA VAL A 144 14.82 8.93 19.24
C VAL A 144 14.29 9.84 20.35
N ALA A 145 14.90 10.99 20.58
CA ALA A 145 14.46 11.92 21.63
C ALA A 145 13.11 12.53 21.26
N ASN A 146 12.98 13.03 20.04
CA ASN A 146 11.73 13.53 19.49
C ASN A 146 10.67 12.42 19.40
N GLY A 147 11.04 11.22 18.91
CA GLY A 147 10.13 10.07 18.86
C GLY A 147 9.60 9.68 20.24
N GLY A 148 10.44 9.73 21.27
CA GLY A 148 10.03 9.49 22.65
C GLY A 148 9.06 10.55 23.19
N GLU A 149 9.23 11.83 22.82
CA GLU A 149 8.28 12.89 23.18
C GLU A 149 6.92 12.69 22.51
N LEU A 150 6.92 12.39 21.20
CA LEU A 150 5.70 12.09 20.45
C LEU A 150 4.97 10.87 21.03
N PHE A 151 5.70 9.81 21.37
CA PHE A 151 5.11 8.61 21.95
C PHE A 151 4.46 8.88 23.32
N ARG A 152 5.14 9.63 24.20
CA ARG A 152 4.59 9.99 25.51
C ARG A 152 3.34 10.84 25.42
N THR A 153 3.29 11.74 24.45
CA THR A 153 2.17 12.65 24.23
C THR A 153 0.96 11.95 23.60
N ASN A 154 1.18 11.02 22.66
CA ASN A 154 0.10 10.48 21.83
C ASN A 154 -0.28 9.02 22.11
N CYS A 155 0.62 8.23 22.71
CA CYS A 155 0.47 6.77 22.77
C CYS A 155 0.55 6.20 24.19
N ALA A 156 1.38 6.80 25.04
CA ALA A 156 1.68 6.26 26.37
C ALA A 156 0.47 6.19 27.31
N GLN A 157 -0.57 6.99 27.07
CA GLN A 157 -1.83 6.92 27.81
C GLN A 157 -2.48 5.52 27.76
N CYS A 158 -2.27 4.79 26.66
CA CYS A 158 -2.79 3.44 26.48
C CYS A 158 -1.66 2.41 26.55
N HIS A 159 -0.53 2.67 25.90
CA HIS A 159 0.56 1.70 25.76
C HIS A 159 1.60 1.74 26.89
N ASN A 160 1.38 2.53 27.95
CA ASN A 160 2.36 2.78 29.02
C ASN A 160 3.58 3.58 28.51
N PHE A 161 4.29 4.25 29.41
CA PHE A 161 5.50 5.03 29.10
C PHE A 161 6.60 4.21 28.42
N THR A 162 6.68 2.91 28.73
CA THR A 162 7.67 1.98 28.16
C THR A 162 7.13 1.12 27.02
N GLY A 163 5.90 1.35 26.55
CA GLY A 163 5.30 0.54 25.49
C GLY A 163 4.73 -0.80 25.93
N LYS A 164 4.67 -1.06 27.24
CA LYS A 164 4.21 -2.34 27.83
C LYS A 164 2.72 -2.65 27.71
N GLY A 165 1.93 -1.73 27.18
CA GLY A 165 0.49 -1.91 27.10
C GLY A 165 -0.21 -1.64 28.42
N GLY A 166 -1.52 -1.91 28.44
CA GLY A 166 -2.38 -1.62 29.58
C GLY A 166 -3.81 -2.10 29.36
N ALA A 167 -4.56 -2.27 30.46
CA ALA A 167 -5.97 -2.60 30.39
C ALA A 167 -6.79 -1.41 29.86
N LEU A 168 -7.77 -1.69 29.01
CA LEU A 168 -8.74 -0.72 28.51
C LEU A 168 -10.16 -1.14 28.93
N THR A 169 -11.15 -0.28 28.63
CA THR A 169 -12.56 -0.56 28.90
C THR A 169 -13.11 -1.67 28.00
N GLU A 170 -14.27 -2.23 28.35
CA GLU A 170 -14.98 -3.24 27.56
C GLU A 170 -14.16 -4.50 27.23
N GLY A 171 -13.28 -4.92 28.14
CA GLY A 171 -12.46 -6.13 27.98
C GLY A 171 -11.34 -5.99 26.95
N LYS A 172 -11.07 -4.77 26.47
CA LYS A 172 -9.95 -4.48 25.56
C LYS A 172 -8.65 -4.26 26.35
N TYR A 173 -7.53 -4.31 25.65
CA TYR A 173 -6.22 -3.97 26.18
C TYR A 173 -5.33 -3.41 25.07
N ALA A 174 -4.49 -2.44 25.42
CA ALA A 174 -3.39 -2.01 24.59
C ALA A 174 -2.29 -3.08 24.67
N PRO A 175 -1.84 -3.66 23.54
CA PRO A 175 -0.79 -4.67 23.54
C PRO A 175 0.58 -4.10 23.89
N ASP A 176 1.49 -4.98 24.35
CA ASP A 176 2.92 -4.70 24.43
C ASP A 176 3.48 -4.42 23.03
N LEU A 177 4.29 -3.38 22.91
CA LEU A 177 4.94 -2.92 21.69
C LEU A 177 6.37 -3.47 21.54
N GLU A 178 6.92 -4.10 22.57
CA GLU A 178 8.24 -4.70 22.50
C GLU A 178 8.28 -5.83 21.45
N GLY A 179 9.32 -5.81 20.62
CA GLY A 179 9.53 -6.82 19.56
C GLY A 179 8.57 -6.71 18.36
N VAL A 180 7.74 -5.67 18.30
CA VAL A 180 6.96 -5.35 17.10
C VAL A 180 7.88 -4.69 16.06
N SER A 181 7.78 -5.13 14.80
CA SER A 181 8.60 -4.57 13.72
C SER A 181 8.25 -3.10 13.47
N PRO A 182 9.22 -2.26 13.03
CA PRO A 182 8.94 -0.88 12.65
C PRO A 182 7.83 -0.76 11.59
N LYS A 183 7.79 -1.71 10.64
CA LYS A 183 6.70 -1.82 9.64
C LYS A 183 5.33 -1.92 10.30
N HIS A 184 5.14 -2.88 11.20
CA HIS A 184 3.84 -3.06 11.86
C HIS A 184 3.49 -1.93 12.83
N ILE A 185 4.48 -1.26 13.44
CA ILE A 185 4.22 -0.04 14.23
C ILE A 185 3.71 1.09 13.33
N TYR A 186 4.34 1.29 12.17
CA TYR A 186 3.89 2.27 11.19
C TYR A 186 2.46 2.01 10.73
N GLU A 187 2.18 0.78 10.30
CA GLU A 187 0.86 0.40 9.78
C GLU A 187 -0.24 0.45 10.84
N ALA A 188 0.09 0.23 12.12
CA ALA A 188 -0.87 0.36 13.21
C ALA A 188 -1.34 1.79 13.46
N MET A 189 -0.63 2.80 12.92
CA MET A 189 -0.96 4.22 13.07
C MET A 189 -1.73 4.81 11.88
N GLN A 190 -1.94 4.03 10.81
CA GLN A 190 -2.64 4.43 9.59
C GLN A 190 -4.16 4.34 9.73
#